data_AF-A0A7C5KBI4-F1
#
_entry.id   AF-A0A7C5KBI4-F1
#
_cell.length_a   1.000
_cell.length_b   1.000
_cell.length_c   1.000
_cell.angle_alpha   90.00
_cell.angle_beta   90.00
_cell.angle_gamma   90.00
#
_symmetry.space_group_name_H-M   'P 1'
#
loop_
_entity.id
_entity.type
_entity.pdbx_description
1 polymer ?
#
loop_
_entity_poly.entity_id
_entity_poly.type
_entity_poly.pdbx_seq_one_letter_code
_entity_poly.pdbx_strand_id
1 'polypeptide(L)' 'MDLPAKVIIYNTIFPDLNAKSGILISIAPENYYEVHIQFREKRHTVLLPVSQTILIFEDPLLDVKPDFEIER' A
#
# COMPACT_ATOMS: atom_id res chain seq x y z
N MET A 1 -4.79 -6.47 -8.34
CA MET A 1 -4.38 -6.16 -6.95
C MET A 1 -5.63 -6.24 -6.12
N ASP A 2 -5.61 -7.07 -5.08
CA ASP A 2 -6.76 -7.24 -4.20
C ASP A 2 -6.73 -6.14 -3.15
N LEU A 3 -7.88 -5.48 -2.97
CA LEU A 3 -8.10 -4.48 -1.94
C LEU A 3 -9.15 -5.03 -0.96
N PRO A 4 -9.03 -4.76 0.35
CA PRO A 4 -8.02 -3.92 0.99
C PRO A 4 -6.64 -4.59 1.10
N ALA A 5 -5.56 -3.80 1.07
CA ALA A 5 -4.19 -4.31 1.12
C ALA A 5 -3.32 -3.57 2.15
N LYS A 6 -2.39 -4.29 2.78
CA LYS A 6 -1.43 -3.68 3.71
C LYS A 6 -0.29 -3.03 2.95
N VAL A 7 0.01 -1.77 3.28
CA VAL A 7 1.01 -0.97 2.56
C VAL A 7 1.88 -0.17 3.51
N ILE A 8 3.14 0.06 3.12
CA ILE A 8 4.01 1.09 3.68
C ILE A 8 3.86 2.36 2.86
N ILE A 9 3.71 3.49 3.54
CA ILE A 9 3.43 4.79 2.93
C ILE A 9 4.71 5.63 2.90
N TYR A 10 4.97 6.28 1.78
CA TYR A 10 5.92 7.39 1.66
C TYR A 10 5.21 8.57 1.00
N ASN A 11 5.29 9.76 1.61
CA ASN A 11 4.60 10.95 1.15
C ASN A 11 5.52 12.19 1.23
N THR A 12 5.52 13.01 0.17
CA THR A 12 6.39 14.19 0.09
C THR A 12 5.82 15.42 0.81
N ILE A 13 4.51 15.47 1.06
CA ILE A 13 3.84 16.58 1.75
C ILE A 13 3.95 16.44 3.27
N PHE A 14 3.76 15.22 3.76
CA PHE A 14 3.75 14.87 5.18
C PHE A 14 4.82 13.81 5.47
N PRO A 15 6.08 14.24 5.70
CA PRO A 15 7.19 13.33 5.98
C PRO A 15 6.96 12.39 7.16
N ASP A 16 6.14 12.80 8.14
CA ASP A 16 5.75 11.98 9.29
C ASP A 16 4.96 10.71 8.93
N LEU A 17 4.48 10.59 7.69
CA LEU A 17 3.84 9.37 7.18
C LEU A 17 4.85 8.38 6.59
N ASN A 18 6.09 8.80 6.33
CA ASN A 18 7.09 7.92 5.74
C ASN A 18 7.36 6.71 6.61
N ALA A 19 7.43 5.55 5.97
CA ALA A 19 7.61 4.25 6.61
C ALA A 19 6.50 3.84 7.60
N LYS A 20 5.34 4.51 7.59
CA LYS A 20 4.18 4.05 8.37
C LYS A 20 3.36 3.04 7.60
N SER A 21 2.92 1.99 8.29
CA SER A 21 1.95 1.04 7.76
C SER A 21 0.55 1.66 7.70
N GLY A 22 -0.17 1.34 6.63
CA GLY A 22 -1.59 1.62 6.46
C GLY A 22 -2.28 0.48 5.73
N ILE A 23 -3.59 0.59 5.59
CA ILE A 23 -4.37 -0.31 4.74
C ILE A 23 -4.95 0.51 3.59
N LEU A 24 -4.50 0.22 2.38
CA LEU A 24 -5.07 0.77 1.16
C LEU A 24 -6.47 0.18 0.96
N ILE A 25 -7.47 1.04 0.87
CA ILE A 25 -8.88 0.67 0.73
C ILE A 25 -9.31 0.78 -0.73
N SER A 26 -8.97 1.91 -1.37
CA SER A 26 -9.35 2.21 -2.75
C SER A 26 -8.35 3.16 -3.39
N ILE A 27 -8.38 3.22 -4.72
CA ILE A 27 -7.74 4.29 -5.51
C ILE A 27 -8.89 5.07 -6.13
N ALA A 28 -9.12 6.28 -5.65
CA ALA A 28 -10.22 7.13 -6.09
C ALA A 28 -9.96 7.70 -7.49
N PRO A 29 -11.01 7.89 -8.33
CA PRO A 29 -10.89 8.46 -9.68
C PRO A 29 -10.19 9.83 -9.73
N GLU A 30 -10.23 10.59 -8.64
CA GLU A 30 -9.65 11.93 -8.51
C GLU A 30 -8.13 11.90 -8.23
N ASN A 31 -7.46 10.75 -8.41
CA ASN A 31 -6.03 10.53 -8.13
C ASN A 31 -5.65 10.65 -6.64
N TYR A 32 -6.47 10.05 -5.78
CA TYR A 32 -6.16 9.87 -4.37
C TYR A 32 -6.14 8.40 -3.98
N TYR A 33 -5.20 8.03 -3.12
CA TYR A 33 -5.29 6.79 -2.36
C TYR A 33 -6.17 7.03 -1.13
N GLU A 34 -7.18 6.18 -0.95
CA GLU A 34 -7.93 6.10 0.29
C GLU A 34 -7.24 5.09 1.20
N VAL A 35 -6.59 5.58 2.25
CA VAL A 35 -5.79 4.75 3.15
C VAL A 35 -6.31 4.89 4.57
N HIS A 36 -6.51 3.76 5.24
CA HIS A 36 -6.70 3.77 6.68
C HIS A 36 -5.35 3.72 7.39
N ILE A 37 -5.08 4.72 8.22
CA ILE A 37 -3.87 4.78 9.07
C ILE A 37 -4.24 4.84 10.55
N GLN A 38 -3.34 4.37 11.40
CA GLN A 38 -3.42 4.62 12.83
C GLN A 38 -2.90 6.04 13.12
N PHE A 39 -3.73 6.87 13.73
CA PHE A 39 -3.35 8.20 14.20
C PHE A 39 -3.76 8.34 15.66
N ARG A 40 -2.76 8.45 16.54
CA ARG A 40 -2.94 8.34 17.99
C ARG A 40 -3.63 7.01 18.34
N GLU A 41 -4.75 7.04 19.03
CA GLU A 41 -5.48 5.85 19.48
C GLU A 41 -6.59 5.41 18.51
N LYS A 42 -6.79 6.12 17.40
CA LYS A 42 -7.87 5.85 16.46
C LYS A 42 -7.37 5.58 15.05
N ARG A 43 -8.22 4.87 14.30
CA ARG A 43 -8.02 4.63 12.89
C ARG A 43 -8.78 5.69 12.09
N HIS A 44 -8.10 6.29 11.13
CA HIS A 44 -8.62 7.37 10.32
C HIS A 44 -8.47 7.04 8.84
N THR A 45 -9.49 7.41 8.05
CA THR A 45 -9.41 7.45 6.60
C THR A 45 -8.69 8.72 6.18
N VAL A 46 -7.68 8.56 5.34
CA VAL A 46 -6.87 9.67 4.81
C VAL A 46 -6.83 9.56 3.29
N LEU A 47 -7.02 10.69 2.63
CA LEU A 47 -6.86 10.83 1.19
C LEU A 47 -5.45 11.33 0.90
N LEU A 48 -4.64 10.49 0.26
CA LEU A 48 -3.26 10.82 -0.08
C LEU A 48 -3.15 11.01 -1.60
N PRO A 49 -2.66 12.17 -2.09
CA PRO A 49 -2.55 12.40 -3.53
C PRO A 49 -1.54 11.43 -4.15
N VAL A 50 -1.94 10.75 -5.23
CA VAL A 50 -1.11 9.76 -5.92
C VAL A 50 0.21 10.38 -6.41
N SER A 51 0.17 11.62 -6.92
CA SER A 51 1.35 12.32 -7.45
C SER A 51 2.46 12.60 -6.43
N GLN A 52 2.16 12.45 -5.14
CA GLN A 52 3.07 12.77 -4.03
C GLN A 52 3.19 11.63 -3.03
N THR A 53 2.66 10.45 -3.38
CA THR A 53 2.60 9.29 -2.49
C THR A 53 3.08 8.05 -3.21
N ILE A 54 4.01 7.35 -2.59
CA ILE A 54 4.43 6.00 -2.98
C ILE A 54 3.84 5.04 -1.94
N LEU A 55 3.21 3.97 -2.41
CA LEU A 55 2.74 2.86 -1.59
C LEU A 55 3.55 1.60 -1.94
N ILE A 56 4.09 0.94 -0.92
CA ILE A 56 4.77 -0.36 -1.07
C ILE A 56 3.87 -1.41 -0.44
N PHE A 57 3.40 -2.38 -1.20
CA PHE A 57 2.61 -3.49 -0.68
C PHE A 57 3.47 -4.36 0.24
N GLU A 58 2.94 -4.69 1.42
CA GLU A 58 3.69 -5.49 2.41
C GLU A 58 3.63 -7.00 2.10
N ASP A 59 2.65 -7.45 1.34
CA ASP A 59 2.53 -8.87 1.01
C ASP A 59 3.68 -9.30 0.09
N PRO A 60 4.38 -10.40 0.40
CA PRO A 60 5.45 -10.89 -0.44
C PRO A 60 4.89 -11.28 -1.80
N LEU A 61 5.52 -10.79 -2.87
CA LEU A 61 5.33 -11.39 -4.17
C LEU A 61 5.80 -12.84 -4.04
N LEU A 62 4.88 -13.80 -4.21
CA LEU A 62 5.27 -15.20 -4.27
C LEU A 62 6.25 -15.34 -5.42
N ASP A 63 7.50 -15.69 -5.11
CA ASP A 63 8.45 -16.11 -6.12
C ASP A 63 7.82 -17.29 -6.84
N VAL A 64 7.51 -17.11 -8.13
CA VAL A 64 7.10 -18.21 -8.99
C VAL A 64 8.31 -19.14 -9.02
N LYS A 65 8.23 -20.25 -8.27
CA LYS A 65 9.19 -21.33 -8.44
C LYS A 65 9.11 -21.70 -9.93
N PRO A 66 10.23 -21.67 -10.68
CA PRO A 66 10.20 -22.24 -12.01
C PRO A 66 9.81 -23.71 -11.83
N ASP A 67 8.65 -24.08 -12.37
CA ASP A 67 8.27 -25.48 -12.50
C ASP A 67 9.36 -26.16 -13.33
N PHE A 68 10.25 -26.87 -12.64
CA PHE A 68 11.13 -27.83 -13.30
C PHE A 68 10.25 -29.03 -13.67
N GLU A 69 9.61 -28.96 -14.84
CA GLU A 69 9.20 -30.16 -15.55
C GLU A 69 10.47 -30.89 -16.00
N ILE A 70 10.94 -31.82 -15.18
CA ILE A 70 11.87 -32.85 -15.65
C ILE A 70 11.01 -34.00 -16.18
N GLU A 71 10.65 -33.92 -17.46
CA GLU A 71 10.31 -35.12 -18.22
C GLU A 71 11.57 -35.99 -18.36
N ARG A 72 11.64 -37.13 -17.65
CA ARG A 72 12.09 -38.41 -18.24
C ARG A 72 11.83 -39.62 -17.35
#